data_AF-A0AAE8INM9-F1
#
_entry.id   AF-A0AAE8INM9-F1
#
_cell.length_a   1.000
_cell.length_b   1.000
_cell.length_c   1.000
_cell.angle_alpha   90.00
_cell.angle_beta   90.00
_cell.angle_gamma   90.00
#
_symmetry.space_group_name_H-M   'P 1'
#
loop_
_entity.id
_entity.type
_entity.pdbx_description
1 polymer ?
#
loop_
_entity_poly.entity_id
_entity_poly.type
_entity_poly.pdbx_seq_one_letter_code
_entity_poly.pdbx_strand_id
1 'polypeptide(L)'
;MDETQWWNKPLIGETSFSEKIVKLISKKSVPEKVVLAHRKYNREIRAKAWHVQRIELNKFDNEDFLTYAKMRVLIEKELGEFKGLKRIIQFLELALTAAESYLLISETELQFRSPLQKSIYKFISQVLATQDHQTVIAILHKKVWPLLDRIKTDKGRIVLQEYLKAIDNVAQYPDGLELLRLFKQATYSYTVLRAISSISKTLTKSDTYDVTQLSLHIRDNQDVFNHLTEILQIPAEHDNPRSYARMLQFIAFKYRYQKNDIEFQELLQRLRDWQLPYLNIVDLRREYSAQDYSLPQAFKEPIPAVDIYEKYQQYL
;
A
#
# COMPACT_ATOMS: atom_id res chain seq x y z
N MET A 1 22.43 41.73 72.39
CA MET A 1 21.70 41.69 71.12
C MET A 1 22.49 40.80 70.18
N ASP A 2 21.98 39.60 69.93
CA ASP A 2 22.01 38.95 68.62
C ASP A 2 21.10 37.71 68.71
N GLU A 3 19.83 37.92 68.40
CA GLU A 3 18.84 36.86 68.21
C GLU A 3 19.11 36.20 66.85
N THR A 4 19.83 35.08 66.86
CA THR A 4 19.92 34.22 65.68
C THR A 4 18.60 33.49 65.50
N GLN A 5 17.85 33.94 64.50
CA GLN A 5 16.51 33.47 64.18
C GLN A 5 16.48 31.95 63.94
N TRP A 6 15.52 31.29 64.59
CA TRP A 6 15.40 29.82 64.72
C TRP A 6 15.23 29.05 63.39
N TRP A 7 14.91 29.74 62.30
CA TRP A 7 14.76 29.15 60.96
C TRP A 7 16.09 28.92 60.22
N ASN A 8 17.22 29.36 60.78
CA ASN A 8 18.55 29.22 60.19
C ASN A 8 19.38 28.05 60.76
N LYS A 9 18.75 27.08 61.45
CA LYS A 9 19.44 25.88 61.95
C LYS A 9 19.07 24.62 61.13
N PRO A 10 20.06 23.76 60.77
CA PRO A 10 19.81 22.53 60.02
C PRO A 10 19.21 21.46 60.93
N LEU A 11 17.99 20.99 60.59
CA LEU A 11 17.26 19.96 61.35
C LEU A 11 17.47 18.55 60.75
N ILE A 12 18.74 18.15 60.58
CA ILE A 12 19.24 16.86 60.01
C ILE A 12 19.67 16.98 58.52
N GLY A 13 20.98 16.76 58.30
CA GLY A 13 21.70 16.96 57.04
C GLY A 13 22.18 18.41 56.85
N GLU A 14 23.28 18.61 56.11
CA GLU A 14 24.00 19.90 55.91
C GLU A 14 23.20 21.01 55.19
N THR A 15 21.86 20.92 55.10
CA THR A 15 21.04 21.94 54.42
C THR A 15 19.89 22.43 55.29
N SER A 16 19.77 23.76 55.41
CA SER A 16 18.74 24.45 56.19
C SER A 16 17.34 24.27 55.57
N PHE A 17 16.29 24.36 56.40
CA PHE A 17 14.89 24.30 55.94
C PHE A 17 14.58 25.42 54.91
N SER A 18 15.20 26.59 55.08
CA SER A 18 15.15 27.70 54.13
C SER A 18 15.81 27.35 52.80
N GLU A 19 16.92 26.59 52.77
CA GLU A 19 17.57 26.16 51.53
C GLU A 19 16.75 25.10 50.78
N LYS A 20 16.03 24.22 51.50
CA LYS A 20 15.08 23.29 50.89
C LYS A 20 13.91 24.05 50.24
N ILE A 21 13.40 25.09 50.90
CA ILE A 21 12.34 25.96 50.37
C ILE A 21 12.85 26.80 49.19
N VAL A 22 14.05 27.36 49.26
CA VAL A 22 14.67 28.13 48.17
C VAL A 22 14.93 27.23 46.96
N LYS A 23 15.44 25.99 47.14
CA LYS A 23 15.58 25.02 46.03
C LYS A 23 14.25 24.60 45.40
N LEU A 24 13.17 24.55 46.18
CA LEU A 24 11.81 24.31 45.70
C LEU A 24 11.23 25.51 44.92
N ILE A 25 11.70 26.73 45.18
CA ILE A 25 11.20 27.98 44.57
C ILE A 25 12.10 28.45 43.41
N SER A 26 13.40 28.17 43.44
CA SER A 26 14.37 28.61 42.43
C SER A 26 14.48 27.59 41.28
N LYS A 27 13.43 27.49 40.45
CA LYS A 27 13.48 26.67 39.24
C LYS A 27 14.61 27.16 38.32
N LYS A 28 15.33 26.23 37.69
CA LYS A 28 16.41 26.57 36.75
C LYS A 28 15.83 27.26 35.52
N SER A 29 16.56 28.20 34.93
CA SER A 29 16.17 28.74 33.62
C SER A 29 16.51 27.74 32.52
N VAL A 30 15.66 27.63 31.51
CA VAL A 30 15.93 26.83 30.31
C VAL A 30 17.08 27.50 29.53
N PRO A 31 18.14 26.77 29.13
CA PRO A 31 19.24 27.34 28.37
C PRO A 31 18.78 28.03 27.09
N GLU A 32 19.34 29.20 26.75
CA GLU A 32 18.90 29.98 25.59
C GLU A 32 18.98 29.20 24.27
N LYS A 33 20.04 28.40 24.09
CA LYS A 33 20.20 27.51 22.92
C LYS A 33 19.02 26.55 22.75
N VAL A 34 18.49 26.04 23.87
CA VAL A 34 17.32 25.15 23.89
C VAL A 34 16.05 25.92 23.54
N VAL A 35 15.90 27.15 24.06
CA VAL A 35 14.77 28.02 23.69
C VAL A 35 14.78 28.35 22.20
N LEU A 36 15.95 28.62 21.62
CA LEU A 36 16.10 28.86 20.19
C LEU A 36 15.78 27.62 19.35
N ALA A 37 16.25 26.44 19.75
CA ALA A 37 15.93 25.17 19.11
C ALA A 37 14.41 24.90 19.16
N HIS A 38 13.79 25.06 20.33
CA HIS A 38 12.35 24.91 20.51
C HIS A 38 11.55 25.84 19.59
N ARG A 39 11.92 27.13 19.52
CA ARG A 39 11.29 28.11 18.60
C ARG A 39 11.44 27.73 17.14
N LYS A 40 12.61 27.21 16.74
CA LYS A 40 12.85 26.71 15.38
C LYS A 40 11.87 25.59 15.03
N TYR A 41 11.77 24.57 15.90
CA TYR A 41 10.84 23.46 15.67
C TYR A 41 9.37 23.90 15.72
N ASN A 42 9.01 24.83 16.60
CA ASN A 42 7.67 25.43 16.65
C ASN A 42 7.31 26.17 15.35
N ARG A 43 8.25 26.88 14.73
CA ARG A 43 8.00 27.53 13.43
C ARG A 43 7.82 26.50 12.33
N GLU A 44 8.66 25.47 12.32
CA GLU A 44 8.60 24.39 11.33
C GLU A 44 7.29 23.60 11.41
N ILE A 45 6.87 23.21 12.62
CA ILE A 45 5.64 22.43 12.82
C ILE A 45 4.38 23.24 12.47
N ARG A 46 4.36 24.55 12.73
CA ARG A 46 3.24 25.43 12.33
C ARG A 46 3.10 25.52 10.82
N ALA A 47 4.22 25.66 10.10
CA ALA A 47 4.20 25.67 8.64
C ALA A 47 3.67 24.34 8.07
N LYS A 48 4.10 23.21 8.66
CA LYS A 48 3.66 21.87 8.25
C LYS A 48 2.19 21.59 8.60
N ALA A 49 1.74 22.02 9.77
CA ALA A 49 0.36 21.80 10.25
C ALA A 49 -0.69 22.41 9.32
N TRP A 50 -0.44 23.59 8.76
CA TRP A 50 -1.37 24.22 7.80
C TRP A 50 -1.61 23.34 6.56
N HIS A 51 -0.56 22.70 6.04
CA HIS A 51 -0.67 21.78 4.89
C HIS A 51 -1.45 20.52 5.26
N VAL A 52 -1.15 19.92 6.42
CA VAL A 52 -1.84 18.72 6.92
C VAL A 52 -3.33 18.99 7.10
N GLN A 53 -3.70 20.08 7.78
CA GLN A 53 -5.10 20.48 8.00
C GLN A 53 -5.86 20.71 6.71
N ARG A 54 -5.22 21.33 5.71
CA ARG A 54 -5.82 21.60 4.39
C ARG A 54 -6.09 20.32 3.60
N ILE A 55 -5.22 19.32 3.70
CA ILE A 55 -5.43 18.04 3.00
C ILE A 55 -6.51 17.24 3.73
N GLU A 56 -6.49 17.22 5.06
CA GLU A 56 -7.38 16.41 5.88
C GLU A 56 -8.85 16.80 5.69
N LEU A 57 -9.23 18.06 5.94
CA LEU A 57 -10.59 18.64 5.80
C LEU A 57 -11.76 17.63 5.82
N ASN A 58 -11.76 16.68 6.77
CA ASN A 58 -12.72 15.56 6.88
C ASN A 58 -12.94 14.73 5.59
N LYS A 59 -11.96 14.67 4.69
CA LYS A 59 -12.06 13.96 3.40
C LYS A 59 -11.99 12.44 3.52
N PHE A 60 -11.49 11.92 4.65
CA PHE A 60 -11.12 10.51 4.80
C PHE A 60 -11.94 9.77 5.88
N ASP A 61 -13.06 10.34 6.34
CA ASP A 61 -13.88 9.78 7.41
C ASP A 61 -14.80 8.62 6.99
N ASN A 62 -14.79 8.26 5.71
CA ASN A 62 -15.56 7.15 5.19
C ASN A 62 -15.00 5.81 5.71
N GLU A 63 -15.84 4.99 6.36
CA GLU A 63 -15.41 3.73 7.00
C GLU A 63 -14.82 2.71 6.02
N ASP A 64 -15.40 2.56 4.82
CA ASP A 64 -14.89 1.71 3.76
C ASP A 64 -13.48 2.17 3.33
N PHE A 65 -13.27 3.49 3.20
CA PHE A 65 -11.94 4.04 2.88
C PHE A 65 -10.92 3.77 4.00
N LEU A 66 -11.30 3.96 5.26
CA LEU A 66 -10.42 3.66 6.39
C LEU A 66 -10.08 2.16 6.45
N THR A 67 -11.05 1.30 6.14
CA THR A 67 -10.84 -0.15 6.02
C THR A 67 -9.83 -0.47 4.92
N TYR A 68 -9.97 0.13 3.73
CA TYR A 68 -9.00 0.04 2.66
C TYR A 68 -7.59 0.51 3.08
N ALA A 69 -7.50 1.67 3.73
CA ALA A 69 -6.23 2.21 4.21
C ALA A 69 -5.54 1.25 5.20
N LYS A 70 -6.31 0.61 6.10
CA LYS A 70 -5.80 -0.43 7.01
C LYS A 70 -5.29 -1.65 6.25
N MET A 71 -6.09 -2.18 5.30
CA MET A 71 -5.69 -3.32 4.48
C MET A 71 -4.38 -3.08 3.75
N ARG A 72 -4.23 -1.89 3.14
CA ARG A 72 -2.99 -1.55 2.45
C ARG A 72 -1.78 -1.61 3.39
N VAL A 73 -1.88 -1.06 4.60
CA VAL A 73 -0.78 -1.10 5.58
C VAL A 73 -0.45 -2.54 5.96
N LEU A 74 -1.45 -3.38 6.17
CA LEU A 74 -1.25 -4.81 6.47
C LEU A 74 -0.58 -5.56 5.32
N ILE A 75 -0.96 -5.27 4.07
CA ILE A 75 -0.36 -5.86 2.87
C ILE A 75 1.10 -5.38 2.71
N GLU A 76 1.35 -4.08 2.85
CA GLU A 76 2.68 -3.50 2.68
C GLU A 76 3.67 -3.96 3.77
N LYS A 77 3.19 -4.13 5.01
CA LYS A 77 3.99 -4.61 6.15
C LYS A 77 3.98 -6.15 6.28
N GLU A 78 3.26 -6.86 5.40
CA GLU A 78 3.06 -8.32 5.43
C GLU A 78 2.60 -8.86 6.80
N LEU A 79 1.55 -8.24 7.37
CA LEU A 79 1.05 -8.53 8.70
C LEU A 79 -0.31 -9.24 8.69
N GLY A 80 -0.56 -9.99 9.77
CA GLY A 80 -1.85 -10.60 10.06
C GLY A 80 -2.33 -11.51 8.93
N GLU A 81 -3.57 -11.29 8.49
CA GLU A 81 -4.23 -12.08 7.45
C GLU A 81 -3.74 -11.83 6.01
N PHE A 82 -2.87 -10.84 5.81
CA PHE A 82 -2.30 -10.49 4.51
C PHE A 82 -0.81 -10.88 4.37
N LYS A 83 -0.24 -11.52 5.39
CA LYS A 83 1.15 -11.96 5.38
C LYS A 83 1.42 -12.87 4.17
N GLY A 84 2.46 -12.57 3.39
CA GLY A 84 2.81 -13.36 2.20
C GLY A 84 1.84 -13.23 1.02
N LEU A 85 0.80 -12.40 1.10
CA LEU A 85 -0.18 -12.23 0.02
C LEU A 85 0.13 -11.07 -0.94
N LYS A 86 1.12 -10.23 -0.65
CA LYS A 86 1.40 -9.02 -1.44
C LYS A 86 1.61 -9.31 -2.93
N ARG A 87 2.48 -10.27 -3.27
CA ARG A 87 2.75 -10.65 -4.66
C ARG A 87 1.53 -11.29 -5.33
N ILE A 88 0.79 -12.11 -4.60
CA ILE A 88 -0.42 -12.78 -5.08
C ILE A 88 -1.51 -11.77 -5.42
N ILE A 89 -1.71 -10.77 -4.56
CA ILE A 89 -2.66 -9.68 -4.78
C ILE A 89 -2.27 -8.89 -6.04
N GLN A 90 -0.98 -8.61 -6.24
CA GLN A 90 -0.50 -7.94 -7.45
C GLN A 90 -0.80 -8.76 -8.71
N PHE A 91 -0.55 -10.07 -8.70
CA PHE A 91 -0.90 -10.94 -9.82
C PHE A 91 -2.40 -11.05 -10.04
N LEU A 92 -3.20 -11.15 -8.99
CA LEU A 92 -4.65 -11.21 -9.09
C LEU A 92 -5.22 -9.89 -9.66
N GLU A 93 -4.73 -8.75 -9.18
CA GLU A 93 -5.09 -7.43 -9.70
C GLU A 93 -4.75 -7.31 -11.19
N LEU A 94 -3.56 -7.73 -11.59
CA LEU A 94 -3.13 -7.77 -12.98
C LEU A 94 -3.99 -8.71 -13.83
N ALA A 95 -4.31 -9.90 -13.32
CA ALA A 95 -5.18 -10.87 -13.98
C ALA A 95 -6.56 -10.26 -14.26
N LEU A 96 -7.12 -9.53 -13.29
CA LEU A 96 -8.40 -8.84 -13.42
C LEU A 96 -8.32 -7.67 -14.40
N THR A 97 -7.22 -6.92 -14.39
CA THR A 97 -7.02 -5.73 -15.23
C THR A 97 -6.89 -6.10 -16.70
N ALA A 98 -6.11 -7.15 -16.99
CA ALA A 98 -5.80 -7.61 -18.35
C ALA A 98 -6.59 -8.88 -18.72
N ALA A 99 -7.70 -9.16 -18.03
CA ALA A 99 -8.46 -10.40 -18.15
C ALA A 99 -8.86 -10.73 -19.59
N GLU A 100 -9.36 -9.74 -20.33
CA GLU A 100 -9.76 -9.90 -21.74
C GLU A 100 -8.57 -10.27 -22.65
N SER A 101 -7.38 -9.71 -22.39
CA SER A 101 -6.20 -10.02 -23.19
C SER A 101 -5.70 -11.44 -22.90
N TYR A 102 -5.64 -11.85 -21.63
CA TYR A 102 -5.29 -13.24 -21.29
C TYR A 102 -6.28 -14.24 -21.86
N LEU A 103 -7.58 -13.95 -21.75
CA LEU A 103 -8.64 -14.81 -22.29
C LEU A 103 -8.55 -14.93 -23.80
N LEU A 104 -8.36 -13.82 -24.52
CA LEU A 104 -8.21 -13.79 -25.98
C LEU A 104 -7.00 -14.61 -26.46
N ILE A 105 -5.86 -14.50 -25.76
CA ILE A 105 -4.67 -15.31 -26.04
C ILE A 105 -5.02 -16.80 -25.92
N SER A 106 -5.61 -17.21 -24.81
CA SER A 106 -5.96 -18.61 -24.56
C SER A 106 -7.00 -19.13 -25.56
N GLU A 107 -8.03 -18.35 -25.85
CA GLU A 107 -9.11 -18.72 -26.78
C GLU A 107 -8.57 -18.89 -28.21
N THR A 108 -7.69 -17.98 -28.64
CA THR A 108 -7.11 -18.03 -29.97
C THR A 108 -6.27 -19.29 -30.18
N GLU A 109 -5.45 -19.68 -29.20
CA GLU A 109 -4.63 -20.90 -29.27
C GLU A 109 -5.47 -22.18 -29.26
N LEU A 110 -6.64 -22.15 -28.61
CA LEU A 110 -7.56 -23.26 -28.58
C LEU A 110 -8.30 -23.42 -29.91
N GLN A 111 -8.79 -22.33 -30.49
CA GLN A 111 -9.67 -22.35 -31.66
C GLN A 111 -8.91 -22.40 -33.00
N PHE A 112 -7.79 -21.68 -33.12
CA PHE A 112 -7.11 -21.49 -34.39
C PHE A 112 -5.83 -22.33 -34.45
N ARG A 113 -5.79 -23.31 -35.33
CA ARG A 113 -4.83 -24.42 -35.23
C ARG A 113 -4.17 -24.78 -36.57
N SER A 114 -4.03 -23.82 -37.49
CA SER A 114 -3.25 -24.05 -38.71
C SER A 114 -1.79 -24.39 -38.37
N PRO A 115 -1.05 -25.12 -39.24
CA PRO A 115 0.33 -25.52 -38.95
C PRO A 115 1.25 -24.35 -38.60
N LEU A 116 1.14 -23.24 -39.35
CA LEU A 116 1.94 -22.03 -39.08
C LEU A 116 1.56 -21.38 -37.75
N GLN A 117 0.27 -21.22 -37.44
CA GLN A 117 -0.20 -20.69 -36.16
C GLN A 117 0.30 -21.54 -34.97
N LYS A 118 0.17 -22.87 -35.04
CA LYS A 118 0.69 -23.77 -34.00
C LYS A 118 2.20 -23.60 -33.78
N SER A 119 2.96 -23.45 -34.87
CA SER A 119 4.42 -23.23 -34.77
C SER A 119 4.75 -21.90 -34.10
N ILE A 120 3.98 -20.85 -34.39
CA ILE A 120 4.12 -19.53 -33.76
C ILE A 120 3.77 -19.61 -32.27
N TYR A 121 2.65 -20.19 -31.88
CA TYR A 121 2.26 -20.32 -30.46
C TYR A 121 3.28 -21.12 -29.65
N LYS A 122 3.81 -22.21 -30.23
CA LYS A 122 4.88 -22.99 -29.61
C LYS A 122 6.16 -22.18 -29.45
N PHE A 123 6.56 -21.44 -30.48
CA PHE A 123 7.73 -20.56 -30.44
C PHE A 123 7.59 -19.49 -29.35
N ILE A 124 6.44 -18.82 -29.29
CA ILE A 124 6.15 -17.81 -28.26
C ILE A 124 6.23 -18.41 -26.86
N SER A 125 5.64 -19.60 -26.66
CA SER A 125 5.68 -20.30 -25.37
C SER A 125 7.12 -20.64 -24.94
N GLN A 126 7.98 -21.03 -25.88
CA GLN A 126 9.41 -21.30 -25.62
C GLN A 126 10.18 -20.02 -25.26
N VAL A 127 9.91 -18.92 -25.97
CA VAL A 127 10.53 -17.62 -25.70
C VAL A 127 10.11 -17.11 -24.31
N LEU A 128 8.81 -17.15 -23.98
CA LEU A 128 8.29 -16.79 -22.66
C LEU A 128 8.89 -17.62 -21.51
N ALA A 129 9.22 -18.89 -21.77
CA ALA A 129 9.79 -19.78 -20.76
C ALA A 129 11.29 -19.56 -20.49
N THR A 130 12.01 -18.90 -21.41
CA THR A 130 13.49 -18.86 -21.38
C THR A 130 14.11 -17.47 -21.38
N GLN A 131 13.35 -16.43 -21.72
CA GLN A 131 13.86 -15.07 -21.90
C GLN A 131 13.24 -14.11 -20.90
N ASP A 132 13.96 -13.03 -20.59
CA ASP A 132 13.44 -11.93 -19.79
C ASP A 132 12.39 -11.11 -20.57
N HIS A 133 11.64 -10.29 -19.84
CA HIS A 133 10.53 -9.48 -20.37
C HIS A 133 10.92 -8.68 -21.63
N GLN A 134 12.02 -7.94 -21.59
CA GLN A 134 12.40 -7.04 -22.70
C GLN A 134 12.84 -7.84 -23.93
N THR A 135 13.58 -8.92 -23.70
CA THR A 135 14.03 -9.84 -24.75
C THR A 135 12.85 -10.55 -25.43
N VAL A 136 11.82 -10.95 -24.68
CA VAL A 136 10.60 -11.52 -25.25
C VAL A 136 9.99 -10.53 -26.26
N ILE A 137 9.71 -9.29 -25.85
CA ILE A 137 9.10 -8.28 -26.72
C ILE A 137 9.93 -8.07 -27.99
N ALA A 138 11.24 -7.87 -27.84
CA ALA A 138 12.14 -7.67 -28.98
C ALA A 138 12.12 -8.85 -29.97
N ILE A 139 12.10 -10.08 -29.45
CA ILE A 139 12.00 -11.30 -30.28
C ILE A 139 10.65 -11.36 -31.01
N LEU A 140 9.54 -11.07 -30.33
CA LEU A 140 8.21 -11.11 -30.95
C LEU A 140 8.09 -10.09 -32.09
N HIS A 141 8.51 -8.85 -31.85
CA HIS A 141 8.49 -7.77 -32.84
C HIS A 141 9.41 -8.05 -34.03
N LYS A 142 10.59 -8.63 -33.80
CA LYS A 142 11.55 -8.92 -34.87
C LYS A 142 11.23 -10.19 -35.66
N LYS A 143 10.71 -11.24 -35.01
CA LYS A 143 10.60 -12.59 -35.61
C LYS A 143 9.17 -13.05 -35.87
N VAL A 144 8.18 -12.58 -35.12
CA VAL A 144 6.80 -13.09 -35.21
C VAL A 144 5.88 -12.13 -35.94
N TRP A 145 5.94 -10.84 -35.62
CA TRP A 145 5.16 -9.80 -36.29
C TRP A 145 5.30 -9.81 -37.83
N PRO A 146 6.51 -9.96 -38.41
CA PRO A 146 6.68 -10.05 -39.87
C PRO A 146 6.09 -11.32 -40.51
N LEU A 147 5.72 -12.34 -39.72
CA LEU A 147 5.12 -13.56 -40.26
C LEU A 147 3.63 -13.39 -40.58
N LEU A 148 2.99 -12.29 -40.17
CA LEU A 148 1.60 -11.98 -40.50
C LEU A 148 1.36 -11.95 -42.02
N ASP A 149 2.33 -11.45 -42.78
CA ASP A 149 2.24 -11.37 -44.25
C ASP A 149 2.27 -12.75 -44.92
N ARG A 150 2.81 -13.77 -44.22
CA ARG A 150 2.87 -15.16 -44.70
C ARG A 150 1.60 -15.95 -44.43
N ILE A 151 0.64 -15.38 -43.69
CA ILE A 151 -0.66 -16.02 -43.46
C ILE A 151 -1.52 -15.83 -44.71
N LYS A 152 -1.98 -16.96 -45.28
CA LYS A 152 -2.68 -17.01 -46.57
C LYS A 152 -4.09 -16.44 -46.57
N THR A 153 -4.73 -16.34 -45.40
CA THR A 153 -6.14 -15.93 -45.30
C THR A 153 -6.25 -14.66 -44.46
N ASP A 154 -7.12 -13.74 -44.87
CA ASP A 154 -7.36 -12.51 -44.12
C ASP A 154 -7.86 -12.80 -42.71
N LYS A 155 -8.77 -13.76 -42.55
CA LYS A 155 -9.24 -14.21 -41.24
C LYS A 155 -8.09 -14.68 -40.35
N GLY A 156 -7.20 -15.53 -40.87
CA GLY A 156 -6.05 -16.02 -40.11
C GLY A 156 -5.07 -14.92 -39.75
N ARG A 157 -4.89 -13.93 -40.63
CA ARG A 157 -4.02 -12.77 -40.39
C ARG A 157 -4.60 -11.88 -39.29
N ILE A 158 -5.88 -11.54 -39.36
CA ILE A 158 -6.58 -10.74 -38.35
C ILE A 158 -6.48 -11.39 -36.98
N VAL A 159 -6.82 -12.68 -36.88
CA VAL A 159 -6.77 -13.44 -35.62
C VAL A 159 -5.36 -13.43 -35.02
N LEU A 160 -4.34 -13.70 -35.84
CA LEU A 160 -2.96 -13.70 -35.35
C LEU A 160 -2.50 -12.29 -34.94
N GLN A 161 -2.95 -11.25 -35.64
CA GLN A 161 -2.67 -9.87 -35.29
C GLN A 161 -3.32 -9.49 -33.95
N GLU A 162 -4.58 -9.84 -33.72
CA GLU A 162 -5.29 -9.61 -32.44
C GLU A 162 -4.60 -10.35 -31.30
N TYR A 163 -4.18 -11.60 -31.53
CA TYR A 163 -3.41 -12.38 -30.58
C TYR A 163 -2.08 -11.70 -30.20
N LEU A 164 -1.32 -11.19 -31.18
CA LEU A 164 -0.06 -10.48 -30.90
C LEU A 164 -0.30 -9.15 -30.16
N LYS A 165 -1.35 -8.41 -30.53
CA LYS A 165 -1.76 -7.21 -29.79
C LYS A 165 -2.16 -7.52 -28.35
N ALA A 166 -2.84 -8.64 -28.11
CA ALA A 166 -3.19 -9.07 -26.76
C ALA A 166 -1.93 -9.37 -25.92
N ILE A 167 -0.90 -9.98 -26.53
CA ILE A 167 0.40 -10.15 -25.87
C ILE A 167 1.06 -8.80 -25.59
N ASP A 168 1.07 -7.88 -26.55
CA ASP A 168 1.64 -6.54 -26.35
C ASP A 168 0.90 -5.79 -25.23
N ASN A 169 -0.43 -5.90 -25.14
CA ASN A 169 -1.22 -5.31 -24.06
C ASN A 169 -0.83 -5.88 -22.70
N VAL A 170 -0.68 -7.20 -22.59
CA VAL A 170 -0.21 -7.85 -21.36
C VAL A 170 1.22 -7.40 -21.05
N ALA A 171 2.09 -7.26 -22.05
CA ALA A 171 3.48 -6.86 -21.88
C ALA A 171 3.66 -5.42 -21.37
N GLN A 172 2.63 -4.57 -21.42
CA GLN A 172 2.71 -3.22 -20.82
C GLN A 172 2.84 -3.26 -19.29
N TYR A 173 2.43 -4.36 -18.66
CA TYR A 173 2.52 -4.55 -17.22
C TYR A 173 3.83 -5.26 -16.87
N PRO A 174 4.59 -4.79 -15.85
CA PRO A 174 5.88 -5.39 -15.48
C PRO A 174 5.87 -6.91 -15.36
N ASP A 175 4.80 -7.44 -14.76
CA ASP A 175 4.62 -8.87 -14.51
C ASP A 175 3.68 -9.57 -15.50
N GLY A 176 3.23 -8.85 -16.53
CA GLY A 176 2.27 -9.34 -17.52
C GLY A 176 2.67 -10.66 -18.16
N LEU A 177 3.90 -10.69 -18.67
CA LEU A 177 4.45 -11.87 -19.35
C LEU A 177 4.78 -13.00 -18.39
N GLU A 178 5.14 -12.69 -17.13
CA GLU A 178 5.34 -13.70 -16.10
C GLU A 178 4.02 -14.40 -15.76
N LEU A 179 2.96 -13.62 -15.54
CA LEU A 179 1.63 -14.17 -15.27
C LEU A 179 1.08 -14.92 -16.50
N LEU A 180 1.35 -14.44 -17.72
CA LEU A 180 1.03 -15.19 -18.94
C LEU A 180 1.70 -16.56 -18.96
N ARG A 181 2.98 -16.63 -18.60
CA ARG A 181 3.73 -17.89 -18.51
C ARG A 181 3.08 -18.85 -17.50
N LEU A 182 2.66 -18.36 -16.34
CA LEU A 182 1.96 -19.17 -15.33
C LEU A 182 0.64 -19.73 -15.87
N PHE A 183 -0.19 -18.90 -16.51
CA PHE A 183 -1.42 -19.39 -17.16
C PHE A 183 -1.15 -20.45 -18.24
N LYS A 184 -0.10 -20.28 -19.04
CA LYS A 184 0.24 -21.26 -20.09
C LYS A 184 0.76 -22.60 -19.55
N GLN A 185 1.28 -22.62 -18.33
CA GLN A 185 1.75 -23.84 -17.66
C GLN A 185 0.59 -24.61 -16.99
N ALA A 186 -0.52 -23.94 -16.69
CA ALA A 186 -1.66 -24.52 -16.01
C ALA A 186 -2.66 -25.20 -16.96
N THR A 187 -3.14 -26.39 -16.56
CA THR A 187 -4.05 -27.22 -17.36
C THR A 187 -5.46 -26.60 -17.53
N TYR A 188 -5.96 -25.90 -16.51
CA TYR A 188 -7.32 -25.36 -16.46
C TYR A 188 -7.36 -23.83 -16.62
N SER A 189 -6.31 -23.24 -17.19
CA SER A 189 -6.16 -21.79 -17.29
C SER A 189 -7.29 -21.11 -18.04
N TYR A 190 -7.85 -21.72 -19.09
CA TYR A 190 -8.97 -21.15 -19.83
C TYR A 190 -10.24 -20.96 -18.96
N THR A 191 -10.60 -21.97 -18.16
CA THR A 191 -11.75 -21.89 -17.23
C THR A 191 -11.53 -20.82 -16.18
N VAL A 192 -10.32 -20.75 -15.62
CA VAL A 192 -9.92 -19.72 -14.66
C VAL A 192 -10.00 -18.32 -15.28
N LEU A 193 -9.48 -18.14 -16.49
CA LEU A 193 -9.50 -16.85 -17.19
C LEU A 193 -10.92 -16.39 -17.53
N ARG A 194 -11.83 -17.30 -17.89
CA ARG A 194 -13.25 -16.94 -18.04
C ARG A 194 -13.86 -16.45 -16.75
N ALA A 195 -13.59 -17.14 -15.64
CA ALA A 195 -14.09 -16.72 -14.33
C ALA A 195 -13.52 -15.36 -13.90
N ILE A 196 -12.21 -15.14 -14.09
CA ILE A 196 -11.55 -13.85 -13.84
C ILE A 196 -12.16 -12.74 -14.71
N SER A 197 -12.38 -12.97 -16.01
CA SER A 197 -13.06 -12.00 -16.90
C SER A 197 -14.51 -11.71 -16.45
N SER A 198 -15.22 -12.71 -15.93
CA SER A 198 -16.55 -12.50 -15.36
C SER A 198 -16.47 -11.64 -14.10
N ILE A 199 -15.55 -11.95 -13.18
CA ILE A 199 -15.35 -11.22 -11.94
C ILE A 199 -14.92 -9.76 -12.23
N SER A 200 -14.05 -9.55 -13.22
CA SER A 200 -13.61 -8.20 -13.60
C SER A 200 -14.74 -7.34 -14.16
N LYS A 201 -15.75 -7.95 -14.80
CA LYS A 201 -16.95 -7.25 -15.29
C LYS A 201 -17.91 -6.85 -14.17
N THR A 202 -17.95 -7.62 -13.09
CA THR A 202 -18.81 -7.36 -11.93
C THR A 202 -18.13 -6.52 -10.86
N LEU A 203 -16.80 -6.43 -10.84
CA LEU A 203 -16.04 -5.54 -9.96
C LEU A 203 -16.27 -4.07 -10.36
N THR A 204 -17.41 -3.51 -9.99
CA THR A 204 -17.74 -2.11 -10.25
C THR A 204 -17.32 -1.19 -9.10
N LYS A 205 -17.15 0.11 -9.40
CA LYS A 205 -16.79 1.14 -8.40
C LYS A 205 -17.88 1.41 -7.35
N SER A 206 -19.09 0.88 -7.54
CA SER A 206 -20.28 1.20 -6.73
C SER A 206 -20.64 0.17 -5.67
N ASP A 207 -20.08 -1.04 -5.71
CA ASP A 207 -20.51 -2.11 -4.81
C ASP A 207 -19.83 -2.03 -3.43
N THR A 208 -20.60 -2.37 -2.40
CA THR A 208 -20.08 -2.66 -1.06
C THR A 208 -19.65 -4.12 -1.04
N TYR A 209 -18.35 -4.35 -0.92
CA TYR A 209 -17.76 -5.69 -1.03
C TYR A 209 -17.73 -6.35 0.35
N ASP A 210 -18.88 -6.91 0.75
CA ASP A 210 -18.98 -7.70 1.97
C ASP A 210 -18.18 -9.01 1.81
N VAL A 211 -17.21 -9.23 2.71
CA VAL A 211 -16.32 -10.41 2.70
C VAL A 211 -17.13 -11.71 2.79
N THR A 212 -18.23 -11.73 3.53
CA THR A 212 -19.10 -12.89 3.71
C THR A 212 -19.77 -13.26 2.40
N GLN A 213 -20.36 -12.28 1.70
CA GLN A 213 -21.02 -12.51 0.41
C GLN A 213 -20.01 -12.96 -0.65
N LEU A 214 -18.85 -12.30 -0.72
CA LEU A 214 -17.76 -12.73 -1.59
C LEU A 214 -17.30 -14.16 -1.28
N SER A 215 -17.17 -14.51 0.00
CA SER A 215 -16.76 -15.85 0.42
C SER A 215 -17.77 -16.92 -0.02
N LEU A 216 -19.08 -16.63 0.00
CA LEU A 216 -20.11 -17.54 -0.50
C LEU A 216 -19.97 -17.74 -2.02
N HIS A 217 -19.81 -16.65 -2.79
CA HIS A 217 -19.58 -16.74 -4.24
C HIS A 217 -18.31 -17.52 -4.59
N ILE A 218 -17.24 -17.36 -3.82
CA ILE A 218 -16.00 -18.11 -4.00
C ILE A 218 -16.22 -19.59 -3.74
N ARG A 219 -16.97 -19.92 -2.68
CA ARG A 219 -17.31 -21.30 -2.34
C ARG A 219 -18.14 -21.98 -3.42
N ASP A 220 -19.09 -21.26 -4.01
CA ASP A 220 -19.91 -21.78 -5.13
C ASP A 220 -19.09 -22.06 -6.39
N ASN A 221 -17.89 -21.47 -6.49
CA ASN A 221 -16.96 -21.62 -7.61
C ASN A 221 -15.62 -22.23 -7.18
N GLN A 222 -15.60 -23.06 -6.13
CA GLN A 222 -14.38 -23.53 -5.46
C GLN A 222 -13.35 -24.14 -6.44
N ASP A 223 -13.78 -24.92 -7.43
CA ASP A 223 -12.88 -25.55 -8.40
C ASP A 223 -12.04 -24.52 -9.19
N VAL A 224 -12.65 -23.39 -9.54
CA VAL A 224 -11.96 -22.27 -10.21
C VAL A 224 -10.88 -21.71 -9.29
N PHE A 225 -11.21 -21.51 -8.02
CA PHE A 225 -10.28 -20.93 -7.05
C PHE A 225 -9.16 -21.91 -6.68
N ASN A 226 -9.41 -23.22 -6.65
CA ASN A 226 -8.36 -24.22 -6.48
C ASN A 226 -7.32 -24.16 -7.62
N HIS A 227 -7.78 -24.04 -8.88
CA HIS A 227 -6.86 -23.84 -10.00
C HIS A 227 -6.16 -22.49 -9.96
N LEU A 228 -6.82 -21.46 -9.42
CA LEU A 228 -6.20 -20.16 -9.19
C LEU A 228 -5.10 -20.26 -8.11
N THR A 229 -5.29 -21.06 -7.06
CA THR A 229 -4.27 -21.40 -6.04
C THR A 229 -3.00 -21.90 -6.72
N GLU A 230 -3.14 -22.86 -7.64
CA GLU A 230 -2.02 -23.46 -8.38
C GLU A 230 -1.30 -22.46 -9.28
N ILE A 231 -2.06 -21.63 -10.01
CA ILE A 231 -1.51 -20.64 -10.95
C ILE A 231 -0.77 -19.53 -10.21
N LEU A 232 -1.38 -18.97 -9.15
CA LEU A 232 -0.83 -17.85 -8.39
C LEU A 232 0.11 -18.28 -7.26
N GLN A 233 0.27 -19.59 -7.07
CA GLN A 233 1.11 -20.19 -6.03
C GLN A 233 0.73 -19.71 -4.62
N ILE A 234 -0.56 -19.77 -4.32
CA ILE A 234 -1.10 -19.28 -3.04
C ILE A 234 -0.69 -20.23 -1.91
N PRO A 235 -0.11 -19.72 -0.80
CA PRO A 235 0.25 -20.53 0.36
C PRO A 235 -0.95 -21.29 0.93
N ALA A 236 -0.73 -22.50 1.44
CA ALA A 236 -1.78 -23.36 1.94
C ALA A 236 -2.58 -22.71 3.10
N GLU A 237 -1.93 -21.90 3.94
CA GLU A 237 -2.56 -21.13 5.00
C GLU A 237 -3.58 -20.08 4.50
N HIS A 238 -3.50 -19.71 3.22
CA HIS A 238 -4.36 -18.75 2.56
C HIS A 238 -5.26 -19.37 1.48
N ASP A 239 -5.20 -20.68 1.30
CA ASP A 239 -6.07 -21.41 0.37
C ASP A 239 -7.45 -21.65 1.00
N ASN A 240 -8.21 -20.56 1.15
CA ASN A 240 -9.56 -20.60 1.70
C ASN A 240 -10.42 -19.45 1.14
N PRO A 241 -11.75 -19.61 1.06
CA PRO A 241 -12.64 -18.61 0.47
C PRO A 241 -12.52 -17.21 1.09
N ARG A 242 -12.25 -17.13 2.40
CA ARG A 242 -12.14 -15.85 3.10
C ARG A 242 -10.89 -15.07 2.69
N SER A 243 -9.77 -15.74 2.47
CA SER A 243 -8.55 -15.13 1.96
C SER A 243 -8.75 -14.57 0.55
N TYR A 244 -9.38 -15.34 -0.34
CA TYR A 244 -9.76 -14.87 -1.68
C TYR A 244 -10.69 -13.66 -1.63
N ALA A 245 -11.72 -13.70 -0.78
CA ALA A 245 -12.67 -12.61 -0.62
C ALA A 245 -11.98 -11.31 -0.20
N ARG A 246 -11.00 -11.40 0.70
CA ARG A 246 -10.21 -10.24 1.18
C ARG A 246 -9.31 -9.66 0.11
N MET A 247 -8.65 -10.52 -0.69
CA MET A 247 -7.83 -10.05 -1.81
C MET A 247 -8.71 -9.31 -2.83
N LEU A 248 -9.86 -9.87 -3.19
CA LEU A 248 -10.82 -9.22 -4.09
C LEU A 248 -11.38 -7.93 -3.51
N GLN A 249 -11.76 -7.92 -2.22
CA GLN A 249 -12.24 -6.72 -1.52
C GLN A 249 -11.19 -5.61 -1.55
N PHE A 250 -9.93 -5.92 -1.25
CA PHE A 250 -8.84 -4.96 -1.33
C PHE A 250 -8.70 -4.36 -2.74
N ILE A 251 -8.71 -5.21 -3.77
CA ILE A 251 -8.61 -4.79 -5.17
C ILE A 251 -9.79 -3.88 -5.54
N ALA A 252 -11.01 -4.25 -5.13
CA ALA A 252 -12.21 -3.46 -5.37
C ALA A 252 -12.14 -2.09 -4.71
N PHE A 253 -11.72 -2.04 -3.44
CA PHE A 253 -11.52 -0.79 -2.72
C PHE A 253 -10.43 0.07 -3.34
N LYS A 254 -9.31 -0.53 -3.78
CA LYS A 254 -8.25 0.19 -4.49
C LYS A 254 -8.79 0.90 -5.74
N TYR A 255 -9.62 0.23 -6.54
CA TYR A 255 -10.26 0.84 -7.71
C TYR A 255 -11.28 1.93 -7.35
N ARG A 256 -12.08 1.72 -6.30
CA ARG A 256 -13.09 2.68 -5.83
C ARG A 256 -12.44 3.95 -5.29
N TYR A 257 -11.38 3.80 -4.50
CA TYR A 257 -10.76 4.89 -3.75
C TYR A 257 -9.45 5.42 -4.34
N GLN A 258 -9.11 5.04 -5.57
CA GLN A 258 -7.85 5.42 -6.22
C GLN A 258 -7.50 6.92 -6.08
N LYS A 259 -8.47 7.81 -6.27
CA LYS A 259 -8.26 9.26 -6.12
C LYS A 259 -8.03 9.67 -4.66
N ASN A 260 -8.90 9.23 -3.76
CA ASN A 260 -8.76 9.49 -2.32
C ASN A 260 -7.44 8.95 -1.80
N ASP A 261 -6.97 7.82 -2.33
CA ASP A 261 -5.74 7.19 -1.91
C ASP A 261 -4.51 8.04 -2.22
N ILE A 262 -4.46 8.67 -3.40
CA ILE A 262 -3.38 9.59 -3.77
C ILE A 262 -3.31 10.77 -2.79
N GLU A 263 -4.46 11.42 -2.53
CA GLU A 263 -4.53 12.54 -1.59
C GLU A 263 -4.18 12.09 -0.15
N PHE A 264 -4.58 10.88 0.22
CA PHE A 264 -4.26 10.30 1.53
C PHE A 264 -2.78 9.96 1.67
N GLN A 265 -2.12 9.46 0.62
CA GLN A 265 -0.66 9.29 0.60
C GLN A 265 0.08 10.61 0.71
N GLU A 266 -0.43 11.68 0.10
CA GLU A 266 0.10 13.00 0.34
C GLU A 266 -0.04 13.39 1.82
N LEU A 267 -1.22 13.20 2.42
CA LEU A 267 -1.45 13.46 3.86
C LEU A 267 -0.45 12.70 4.74
N LEU A 268 -0.31 11.38 4.54
CA LEU A 268 0.62 10.56 5.32
C LEU A 268 2.06 11.03 5.16
N GLN A 269 2.48 11.39 3.95
CA GLN A 269 3.82 11.94 3.74
C GLN A 269 4.02 13.27 4.48
N ARG A 270 3.04 14.18 4.45
CA ARG A 270 3.11 15.43 5.22
C ARG A 270 3.12 15.18 6.73
N LEU A 271 2.42 14.16 7.21
CA LEU A 271 2.43 13.75 8.60
C LEU A 271 3.79 13.17 9.03
N ARG A 272 4.47 12.40 8.18
CA ARG A 272 5.87 11.96 8.42
C ARG A 272 6.80 13.16 8.56
N ASP A 273 6.67 14.13 7.65
CA ASP A 273 7.47 15.36 7.73
C ASP A 273 7.16 16.15 9.01
N TRP A 274 5.89 16.19 9.43
CA TRP A 274 5.43 16.85 10.65
C TRP A 274 5.91 16.14 11.93
N GLN A 275 6.08 14.81 11.91
CA GLN A 275 6.45 13.99 13.06
C GLN A 275 7.81 14.36 13.65
N LEU A 276 8.81 14.65 12.82
CA LEU A 276 10.17 14.95 13.28
C LEU A 276 10.24 16.19 14.20
N PRO A 277 9.76 17.39 13.79
CA PRO A 277 9.74 18.54 14.68
C PRO A 277 8.80 18.34 15.88
N TYR A 278 7.74 17.52 15.75
CA TYR A 278 6.87 17.18 16.88
C TYR A 278 7.64 16.43 17.98
N LEU A 279 8.35 15.36 17.61
CA LEU A 279 9.16 14.57 18.55
C LEU A 279 10.23 15.44 19.23
N ASN A 280 10.93 16.27 18.46
CA ASN A 280 11.93 17.20 19.03
C ASN A 280 11.31 18.19 20.04
N ILE A 281 10.11 18.71 19.79
CA ILE A 281 9.42 19.59 20.72
C ILE A 281 9.01 18.83 21.99
N VAL A 282 8.49 17.62 21.84
CA VAL A 282 8.08 16.76 22.96
C VAL A 282 9.29 16.39 23.83
N ASP A 283 10.41 16.01 23.21
CA ASP A 283 11.64 15.65 23.92
C ASP A 283 12.20 16.85 24.69
N LEU A 284 12.27 18.03 24.08
CA LEU A 284 12.68 19.26 24.78
C LEU A 284 11.74 19.62 25.93
N ARG A 285 10.43 19.45 25.77
CA ARG A 285 9.46 19.72 26.85
C ARG A 285 9.52 18.69 27.98
N ARG A 286 9.94 17.46 27.66
CA ARG A 286 10.14 16.39 28.64
C ARG A 286 11.42 16.59 29.43
N GLU A 287 12.53 16.92 28.76
CA GLU A 287 13.83 17.19 29.37
C GLU A 287 13.78 18.47 30.24
N TYR A 288 13.13 19.53 29.74
CA TYR A 288 12.97 20.80 30.45
C TYR A 288 11.54 20.93 30.97
N SER A 289 11.24 20.18 32.04
CA SER A 289 9.90 20.10 32.63
C SER A 289 9.58 21.30 33.55
N ALA A 290 8.30 21.56 33.77
CA ALA A 290 7.86 22.59 34.72
C ALA A 290 8.20 22.25 36.19
N GLN A 291 8.59 21.01 36.50
CA GLN A 291 8.99 20.60 37.85
C GLN A 291 10.36 21.22 38.20
N ASP A 292 11.30 21.14 37.26
CA ASP A 292 12.70 21.53 37.47
C ASP A 292 13.05 22.91 36.88
N TYR A 293 12.27 23.39 35.89
CA TYR A 293 12.58 24.60 35.12
C TYR A 293 11.47 25.65 35.10
N SER A 294 11.89 26.91 35.04
CA SER A 294 11.03 28.04 34.72
C SER A 294 10.83 28.10 33.20
N LEU A 295 9.63 27.74 32.73
CA LEU A 295 9.35 27.55 31.32
C LEU A 295 9.05 28.87 30.59
N PRO A 296 9.74 29.16 29.46
CA PRO A 296 9.36 30.25 28.56
C PRO A 296 7.96 30.06 27.98
N GLN A 297 7.30 31.15 27.56
CA GLN A 297 5.94 31.09 27.00
C GLN A 297 5.83 30.15 25.79
N ALA A 298 6.87 30.08 24.94
CA ALA A 298 6.91 29.18 23.79
C ALA A 298 6.72 27.69 24.16
N PHE A 299 7.22 27.27 25.34
CA PHE A 299 7.07 25.90 25.84
C PHE A 299 5.64 25.55 26.23
N LYS A 300 4.77 26.54 26.41
CA LYS A 300 3.36 26.38 26.78
C LYS A 300 2.41 26.42 25.59
N GLU A 301 2.90 26.77 24.39
CA GLU A 301 2.06 26.84 23.21
C GLU A 301 1.54 25.46 22.80
N PRO A 302 0.26 25.35 22.39
CA PRO A 302 -0.25 24.09 21.85
C PRO A 302 0.50 23.72 20.57
N ILE A 303 0.76 22.43 20.38
CA ILE A 303 1.35 21.94 19.15
C ILE A 303 0.21 21.76 18.13
N PRO A 304 0.27 22.37 16.94
CA PRO A 304 -0.82 22.31 15.97
C PRO A 304 -0.88 20.94 15.25
N ALA A 305 -2.09 20.49 14.89
CA ALA A 305 -2.38 19.25 14.14
C ALA A 305 -2.00 17.93 14.85
N VAL A 306 -1.88 17.94 16.18
CA VAL A 306 -1.66 16.72 16.98
C VAL A 306 -2.82 15.74 16.84
N ASP A 307 -4.05 16.24 16.85
CA ASP A 307 -5.28 15.48 16.66
C ASP A 307 -5.29 14.72 15.32
N ILE A 308 -4.84 15.37 14.24
CA ILE A 308 -4.73 14.74 12.92
C ILE A 308 -3.63 13.67 12.92
N TYR A 309 -2.48 13.95 13.54
CA TYR A 309 -1.41 12.97 13.67
C TYR A 309 -1.87 11.74 14.44
N GLU A 310 -2.51 11.91 15.61
CA GLU A 310 -3.01 10.81 16.44
C GLU A 310 -4.06 9.96 15.71
N LYS A 311 -4.94 10.60 14.93
CA LYS A 311 -5.95 9.93 14.10
C LYS A 311 -5.33 9.00 13.05
N TYR A 312 -4.24 9.43 12.40
CA TYR A 312 -3.67 8.71 11.26
C TYR A 312 -2.33 8.01 11.52
N GLN A 313 -1.75 8.10 12.72
CA GLN A 313 -0.44 7.51 13.04
C GLN A 313 -0.36 6.00 12.77
N GLN A 314 -1.48 5.27 12.93
CA GLN A 314 -1.53 3.82 12.67
C GLN A 314 -1.28 3.46 11.19
N TYR A 315 -1.42 4.44 10.29
CA TYR A 315 -1.21 4.26 8.84
C TYR A 315 0.18 4.68 8.37
N LEU A 316 0.99 5.30 9.23
CA LEU A 316 2.37 5.70 8.91
C LEU A 316 3.30 4.48 8.81
#